data_AF-A0A5C2STL3-F1
#
_entry.id   AF-A0A5C2STL3-F1
#
_cell.length_a   1.000
_cell.length_b   1.000
_cell.length_c   1.000
_cell.angle_alpha   90.00
_cell.angle_beta   90.00
_cell.angle_gamma   90.00
#
_symmetry.space_group_name_H-M   'P 1'
#
loop_
_entity.id
_entity.type
_entity.pdbx_description
1 polymer ?
#
loop_
_entity_poly.entity_id
_entity_poly.type
_entity_poly.pdbx_seq_one_letter_code
_entity_poly.pdbx_strand_id
1 'polypeptide(L)'
;MSRALGISLPAPLRHFFSLFPLYTHPEIESPDKARPLTSPTLWIHVPWSPDADVLSSDVECLKWQAYLALRGLSDIAVRWDIAVDGALDARLPNLHVLLKTLPGASDEVKAQDDGEGELLPAHLIPEWVDGQVGALDELEGYVDEAARDESRAWVALLEGNVHAALVLNQPSPSSLLSLLSPYQHKARPLEAVLPHPPAPLFGISSLLPPYGTHVDVDAIELQYRDAIASLSERLGTDKWFLGSSSPTALDALVFAYLHCILHSKDHTLRFEVTRRVNLVAWERRVQSQVRSGFRLVPVLPSS
;
A
#
# COMPACT_ATOMS: atom_id res chain seq x y z
N MET A 1 20.88 -23.54 7.45
CA MET A 1 19.87 -24.17 8.34
C MET A 1 20.50 -24.41 9.70
N SER A 2 20.51 -23.40 10.58
CA SER A 2 21.04 -23.54 11.94
C SER A 2 19.88 -23.83 12.88
N ARG A 3 19.63 -25.11 13.14
CA ARG A 3 18.71 -25.58 14.17
C ARG A 3 19.33 -25.21 15.51
N ALA A 4 18.85 -24.13 16.14
CA ALA A 4 19.17 -23.87 17.53
C ALA A 4 18.54 -25.01 18.36
N LEU A 5 19.38 -25.95 18.81
CA LEU A 5 19.02 -26.91 19.84
C LEU A 5 18.88 -26.12 21.15
N GLY A 6 17.70 -25.56 21.38
CA GLY A 6 17.37 -24.94 22.66
C GLY A 6 17.34 -26.01 23.75
N ILE A 7 18.39 -26.08 24.56
CA ILE A 7 18.40 -26.89 25.79
C ILE A 7 17.38 -26.26 26.74
N SER A 8 16.24 -26.91 26.91
CA SER A 8 15.23 -26.49 27.88
C SER A 8 15.73 -26.79 29.30
N LEU A 9 15.71 -25.79 30.18
CA LEU A 9 16.13 -25.95 31.57
C LEU A 9 15.22 -26.98 32.28
N PRO A 10 15.80 -27.93 33.04
CA PRO A 10 15.04 -28.82 33.90
C PRO A 10 14.10 -28.04 34.83
N ALA A 11 12.88 -28.56 35.02
CA ALA A 11 11.83 -27.97 35.85
C ALA A 11 12.31 -27.40 37.22
N PRO A 12 13.17 -28.07 38.01
CA PRO A 12 13.60 -27.52 39.30
C PRO A 12 14.45 -26.25 39.15
N LEU A 13 15.30 -26.18 38.13
CA LEU A 13 16.09 -24.98 37.86
C LEU A 13 15.20 -23.84 37.36
N ARG A 14 14.21 -24.14 36.51
CA ARG A 14 13.20 -23.16 36.07
C ARG A 14 12.41 -22.58 37.25
N HIS A 15 12.06 -23.41 38.23
CA HIS A 15 11.39 -22.96 39.45
C HIS A 15 12.30 -22.08 40.32
N PHE A 16 13.56 -22.48 40.53
CA PHE A 16 14.52 -21.65 41.27
C PHE A 16 14.70 -20.27 40.62
N PHE A 17 14.84 -20.20 39.29
CA PHE A 17 14.98 -18.94 38.58
C PHE A 17 13.68 -18.11 38.54
N SER A 18 12.50 -18.72 38.70
CA SER A 18 11.23 -17.99 38.82
C SER A 18 11.08 -17.20 40.13
N LEU A 19 11.92 -17.47 41.13
CA LEU A 19 12.00 -16.70 42.38
C LEU A 19 12.70 -15.34 42.19
N PHE A 20 13.35 -15.13 41.04
CA PHE A 20 13.97 -13.86 40.68
C PHE A 20 13.14 -13.22 39.55
N PRO A 21 12.92 -11.90 39.57
CA PRO A 21 13.47 -10.90 40.50
C PRO A 21 12.78 -10.88 41.88
N LEU A 22 13.53 -10.51 42.92
CA LEU A 22 13.04 -10.44 44.30
C LEU A 22 12.02 -9.30 44.53
N TYR A 23 12.06 -8.27 43.68
CA TYR A 23 11.15 -7.14 43.71
C TYR A 23 10.93 -6.64 42.28
N THR A 24 9.67 -6.46 41.90
CA THR A 24 9.27 -5.90 40.61
C THR A 24 8.73 -4.50 40.88
N HIS A 25 9.36 -3.49 40.29
CA HIS A 25 8.89 -2.12 40.38
C HIS A 25 7.56 -1.97 39.61
N PRO A 26 6.66 -1.07 40.04
CA PRO A 26 5.49 -0.73 39.24
C PRO A 26 5.91 -0.18 37.88
N GLU A 27 5.02 -0.29 36.90
CA GLU A 27 5.24 0.23 35.57
C GLU A 27 5.56 1.73 35.61
N ILE A 28 6.60 2.13 34.88
CA ILE A 28 7.00 3.54 34.81
C ILE A 28 6.04 4.24 33.86
N GLU A 29 5.19 5.10 34.41
CA GLU A 29 4.32 5.92 33.58
C GLU A 29 5.14 6.92 32.77
N SER A 30 5.20 6.71 31.46
CA SER A 30 5.78 7.67 30.54
C SER A 30 4.79 8.82 30.30
N PRO A 31 5.24 10.08 30.26
CA PRO A 31 4.37 11.19 29.87
C PRO A 31 3.89 11.04 28.42
N ASP A 32 4.72 10.43 27.57
CA ASP A 32 4.44 10.17 26.16
C ASP A 32 3.81 8.78 25.99
N LYS A 33 2.53 8.64 26.38
CA LYS A 33 1.76 7.43 26.06
C LYS A 33 1.28 7.50 24.61
N ALA A 34 1.48 6.41 23.88
CA ALA A 34 0.85 6.23 22.57
C ALA A 34 -0.67 6.36 22.73
N ARG A 35 -1.32 7.02 21.76
CA ARG A 35 -2.78 7.18 21.80
C ARG A 35 -3.43 5.79 21.75
N PRO A 36 -4.38 5.49 22.66
CA PRO A 36 -5.09 4.22 22.62
C PRO A 36 -5.84 4.10 21.29
N LEU A 37 -5.76 2.92 20.67
CA LEU A 37 -6.37 2.68 19.38
C LEU A 37 -7.88 2.49 19.57
N THR A 38 -8.70 3.33 18.94
CA THR A 38 -10.17 3.25 19.01
C THR A 38 -10.79 2.61 17.78
N SER A 39 -10.11 2.70 16.63
CA SER A 39 -10.56 2.16 15.35
C SER A 39 -9.35 1.72 14.52
N PRO A 40 -9.51 0.75 13.60
CA PRO A 40 -8.46 0.39 12.65
C PRO A 40 -7.96 1.66 11.94
N THR A 41 -6.65 1.88 11.98
CA THR A 41 -6.02 3.11 11.50
C THR A 41 -4.97 2.79 10.45
N LEU A 42 -5.20 3.24 9.21
CA LEU A 42 -4.26 3.08 8.11
C LEU A 42 -3.25 4.23 8.08
N TRP A 43 -1.97 3.88 8.01
CA TRP A 43 -0.86 4.81 7.87
C TRP A 43 -0.57 4.96 6.39
N ILE A 44 -0.67 6.18 5.87
CA ILE A 44 -0.56 6.46 4.43
C ILE A 44 0.45 7.57 4.14
N HIS A 45 0.86 7.66 2.88
CA HIS A 45 1.52 8.85 2.38
C HIS A 45 0.53 10.02 2.27
N VAL A 46 1.04 11.25 2.39
CA VAL A 46 0.22 12.48 2.47
C VAL A 46 -0.73 12.62 1.26
N PRO A 47 -1.99 13.04 1.46
CA PRO A 47 -2.90 13.41 0.36
C PRO A 47 -2.38 14.60 -0.46
N TRP A 48 -2.85 14.75 -1.71
CA TRP A 48 -2.54 15.97 -2.49
C TRP A 48 -3.12 17.25 -1.87
N SER A 49 -4.23 17.12 -1.13
CA SER A 49 -4.91 18.22 -0.43
C SER A 49 -5.21 17.79 1.02
N PRO A 50 -4.23 17.91 1.94
CA PRO A 50 -4.34 17.34 3.29
C PRO A 50 -5.48 17.92 4.13
N ASP A 51 -5.94 19.14 3.83
CA ASP A 51 -7.05 19.79 4.54
C ASP A 51 -8.43 19.34 4.05
N ALA A 52 -8.50 18.77 2.84
CA ALA A 52 -9.76 18.49 2.16
C ALA A 52 -9.94 17.02 1.80
N ASP A 53 -8.87 16.24 1.73
CA ASP A 53 -8.88 14.87 1.22
C ASP A 53 -8.22 13.87 2.18
N VAL A 54 -8.67 12.62 2.08
CA VAL A 54 -8.19 11.48 2.86
C VAL A 54 -7.49 10.44 1.98
N LEU A 55 -7.56 10.61 0.65
CA LEU A 55 -6.93 9.71 -0.31
C LEU A 55 -5.44 10.04 -0.45
N SER A 56 -4.60 9.01 -0.36
CA SER A 56 -3.16 9.14 -0.46
C SER A 56 -2.72 9.58 -1.85
N SER A 57 -1.63 10.35 -1.93
CA SER A 57 -0.99 10.66 -3.21
C SER A 57 -0.11 9.54 -3.77
N ASP A 58 0.18 8.52 -2.96
CA ASP A 58 0.96 7.34 -3.35
C ASP A 58 0.07 6.19 -3.86
N VAL A 59 0.53 5.51 -4.92
CA VAL A 59 -0.22 4.42 -5.57
C VAL A 59 -0.37 3.21 -4.65
N GLU A 60 0.69 2.81 -3.94
CA GLU A 60 0.63 1.64 -3.05
C GLU A 60 -0.32 1.91 -1.89
N CYS A 61 -0.25 3.09 -1.27
CA CYS A 61 -1.17 3.50 -0.21
C CYS A 61 -2.62 3.51 -0.69
N LEU A 62 -2.86 4.10 -1.87
CA LEU A 62 -4.21 4.24 -2.42
C LEU A 62 -4.79 2.89 -2.89
N LYS A 63 -3.95 1.97 -3.38
CA LYS A 63 -4.33 0.59 -3.70
C LYS A 63 -4.93 -0.10 -2.47
N TRP A 64 -4.26 0.01 -1.33
CA TRP A 64 -4.74 -0.59 -0.09
C TRP A 64 -5.96 0.14 0.50
N GLN A 65 -6.03 1.47 0.36
CA GLN A 65 -7.25 2.20 0.70
C GLN A 65 -8.44 1.71 -0.11
N ALA A 66 -8.27 1.59 -1.42
CA ALA A 66 -9.32 1.11 -2.31
C ALA A 66 -9.69 -0.35 -2.01
N TYR A 67 -8.71 -1.21 -1.79
CA TYR A 67 -8.94 -2.61 -1.42
C TYR A 67 -9.83 -2.75 -0.19
N LEU A 68 -9.50 -2.03 0.89
CA LEU A 68 -10.27 -2.04 2.14
C LEU A 68 -11.72 -1.58 1.93
N ALA A 69 -11.91 -0.45 1.25
CA ALA A 69 -13.24 0.11 1.02
C ALA A 69 -14.09 -0.73 0.05
N LEU A 70 -13.47 -1.30 -0.99
CA LEU A 70 -14.14 -2.15 -1.97
C LEU A 70 -14.52 -3.52 -1.40
N ARG A 71 -13.75 -4.02 -0.42
CA ARG A 71 -14.14 -5.18 0.41
C ARG A 71 -15.26 -4.87 1.39
N GLY A 72 -15.74 -3.63 1.44
CA GLY A 72 -16.91 -3.23 2.25
C GLY A 72 -16.57 -2.78 3.67
N LEU A 73 -15.29 -2.57 3.99
CA LEU A 73 -14.91 -1.98 5.28
C LEU A 73 -15.15 -0.46 5.26
N SER A 74 -15.65 0.05 6.38
CA SER A 74 -15.97 1.45 6.59
C SER A 74 -15.49 1.93 7.96
N ASP A 75 -15.45 3.25 8.17
CA ASP A 75 -14.97 3.89 9.40
C ASP A 75 -13.49 3.61 9.73
N ILE A 76 -12.67 3.38 8.71
CA ILE A 76 -11.23 3.22 8.89
C ILE A 76 -10.60 4.60 9.08
N ALA A 77 -9.90 4.77 10.19
CA ALA A 77 -9.14 5.97 10.48
C ALA A 77 -7.90 6.06 9.57
N VAL A 78 -7.52 7.26 9.18
CA VAL A 78 -6.34 7.49 8.34
C VAL A 78 -5.41 8.51 9.01
N ARG A 79 -4.11 8.26 8.93
CA ARG A 79 -3.06 9.17 9.40
C ARG A 79 -1.85 9.19 8.46
N TRP A 80 -1.15 10.32 8.42
CA TRP A 80 0.05 10.56 7.60
C TRP A 80 1.10 11.41 8.32
N ASP A 81 0.98 11.53 9.65
CA ASP A 81 1.93 12.20 10.53
C ASP A 81 3.18 11.34 10.81
N ILE A 82 3.16 10.08 10.40
CA ILE A 82 4.26 9.13 10.56
C ILE A 82 5.08 9.10 9.26
N ALA A 83 6.39 9.37 9.39
CA ALA A 83 7.33 9.20 8.29
C ALA A 83 7.52 7.71 7.95
N VAL A 84 7.90 7.40 6.71
CA VAL A 84 8.15 6.01 6.25
C VAL A 84 9.17 5.27 7.12
N ASP A 85 10.14 5.95 7.73
CA ASP A 85 11.12 5.31 8.63
C ASP A 85 10.49 4.80 9.93
N GLY A 86 9.34 5.34 10.33
CA GLY A 86 8.54 4.86 11.46
C GLY A 86 7.59 3.72 11.08
N ALA A 87 7.51 3.37 9.79
CA ALA A 87 6.68 2.29 9.27
C ALA A 87 7.44 0.95 9.31
N LEU A 88 6.71 -0.15 9.39
CA LEU A 88 7.27 -1.49 9.24
C LEU A 88 7.95 -1.64 7.89
N ASP A 89 9.10 -2.31 7.89
CA ASP A 89 9.96 -2.50 6.72
C ASP A 89 10.40 -1.20 6.02
N ALA A 90 10.31 -0.06 6.71
CA ALA A 90 10.45 1.27 6.13
C ALA A 90 9.58 1.44 4.87
N ARG A 91 8.34 0.97 4.93
CA ARG A 91 7.36 1.04 3.83
C ARG A 91 5.96 1.35 4.33
N LEU A 92 5.32 2.29 3.64
CA LEU A 92 3.89 2.53 3.73
C LEU A 92 3.16 1.78 2.60
N PRO A 93 1.87 1.42 2.79
CA PRO A 93 1.09 1.63 4.01
C PRO A 93 1.28 0.54 5.07
N ASN A 94 0.94 0.86 6.32
CA ASN A 94 0.74 -0.12 7.38
C ASN A 94 -0.64 0.07 8.01
N LEU A 95 -1.24 -1.01 8.49
CA LEU A 95 -2.56 -0.99 9.11
C LEU A 95 -2.43 -1.28 10.59
N HIS A 96 -2.76 -0.30 11.43
CA HIS A 96 -2.80 -0.47 12.88
C HIS A 96 -4.18 -0.97 13.29
N VAL A 97 -4.28 -2.22 13.74
CA VAL A 97 -5.53 -2.88 14.12
C VAL A 97 -5.59 -3.13 15.62
N LEU A 98 -6.80 -3.21 16.18
CA LEU A 98 -6.96 -3.52 17.60
C LEU A 98 -6.68 -5.01 17.82
N LEU A 99 -6.04 -5.36 18.94
CA LEU A 99 -5.68 -6.75 19.23
C LEU A 99 -6.90 -7.70 19.22
N LYS A 100 -8.06 -7.20 19.69
CA LYS A 100 -9.33 -7.92 19.69
C LYS A 100 -9.89 -8.25 18.29
N THR A 101 -9.46 -7.54 17.24
CA THR A 101 -9.93 -7.80 15.86
C THR A 101 -9.03 -8.76 15.10
N LEU A 102 -7.93 -9.23 15.68
CA LEU A 102 -7.02 -10.14 15.01
C LEU A 102 -7.63 -11.55 14.84
N PRO A 103 -7.37 -12.21 13.70
CA PRO A 103 -7.74 -13.60 13.51
C PRO A 103 -6.92 -14.48 14.49
N GLY A 104 -7.60 -15.05 15.48
CA GLY A 104 -6.95 -15.88 16.51
C GLY A 104 -6.80 -15.22 17.89
N ALA A 105 -7.34 -14.01 18.10
CA ALA A 105 -7.37 -13.40 19.43
C ALA A 105 -8.15 -14.27 20.44
N SER A 106 -7.54 -14.55 21.59
CA SER A 106 -8.16 -15.27 22.72
C SER A 106 -9.38 -14.54 23.25
N ASP A 107 -10.33 -15.27 23.84
CA ASP A 107 -11.56 -14.67 24.40
C ASP A 107 -11.27 -13.65 25.52
N GLU A 108 -10.17 -13.83 26.25
CA GLU A 108 -9.67 -12.88 27.25
C GLU A 108 -9.25 -11.54 26.61
N VAL A 109 -8.50 -11.59 25.50
CA VAL A 109 -8.05 -10.39 24.75
C VAL A 109 -9.23 -9.68 24.08
N LYS A 110 -10.23 -10.43 23.63
CA LYS A 110 -11.46 -9.85 23.06
C LYS A 110 -12.31 -9.12 24.10
N ALA A 111 -12.23 -9.53 25.37
CA ALA A 111 -12.94 -8.89 26.47
C ALA A 111 -12.22 -7.64 26.99
N GLN A 112 -10.92 -7.49 26.69
CA GLN A 112 -10.11 -6.35 27.10
C GLN A 112 -10.27 -5.18 26.11
N ASP A 113 -10.50 -3.97 26.64
CA ASP A 113 -10.57 -2.72 25.87
C ASP A 113 -9.49 -1.75 26.36
N ASP A 114 -8.26 -2.25 26.41
CA ASP A 114 -7.06 -1.51 26.80
C ASP A 114 -6.54 -0.59 25.69
N GLY A 115 -7.12 -0.67 24.49
CA GLY A 115 -6.69 0.10 23.34
C GLY A 115 -5.36 -0.38 22.76
N GLU A 116 -4.94 -1.60 23.09
CA GLU A 116 -3.78 -2.25 22.49
C GLU A 116 -4.05 -2.59 21.02
N GLY A 117 -3.02 -2.40 20.20
CA GLY A 117 -3.09 -2.65 18.78
C GLY A 117 -1.82 -3.28 18.23
N GLU A 118 -1.98 -4.00 17.13
CA GLU A 118 -0.88 -4.56 16.35
C GLU A 118 -0.77 -3.80 15.03
N LEU A 119 0.47 -3.48 14.66
CA LEU A 119 0.76 -2.85 13.38
C LEU A 119 1.02 -3.94 12.33
N LEU A 120 0.23 -3.94 11.27
CA LEU A 120 0.32 -4.92 10.19
C LEU A 120 1.01 -4.30 8.95
N PRO A 121 2.01 -4.98 8.37
CA PRO A 121 2.57 -4.61 7.07
C PRO A 121 1.57 -4.89 5.95
N ALA A 122 1.78 -4.25 4.80
CA ALA A 122 0.86 -4.31 3.65
C ALA A 122 0.46 -5.73 3.22
N HIS A 123 1.40 -6.69 3.26
CA HIS A 123 1.15 -8.06 2.82
C HIS A 123 0.24 -8.87 3.77
N LEU A 124 0.06 -8.43 5.02
CA LEU A 124 -0.86 -9.05 5.99
C LEU A 124 -2.25 -8.40 6.00
N ILE A 125 -2.45 -7.30 5.26
CA ILE A 125 -3.76 -6.64 5.16
C ILE A 125 -4.85 -7.60 4.63
N PRO A 126 -4.65 -8.36 3.54
CA PRO A 126 -5.68 -9.28 3.04
C PRO A 126 -6.13 -10.31 4.07
N GLU A 127 -5.19 -10.91 4.80
CA GLU A 127 -5.48 -11.90 5.83
C GLU A 127 -6.34 -11.32 6.96
N TRP A 128 -6.02 -10.10 7.41
CA TRP A 128 -6.84 -9.41 8.40
C TRP A 128 -8.25 -9.08 7.85
N VAL A 129 -8.35 -8.61 6.61
CA VAL A 129 -9.64 -8.30 5.96
C VAL A 129 -10.51 -9.54 5.84
N ASP A 130 -9.92 -10.67 5.44
CA ASP A 130 -10.61 -11.95 5.35
C ASP A 130 -11.14 -12.41 6.73
N GLY A 131 -10.43 -12.10 7.81
CA GLY A 131 -10.90 -12.28 9.18
C GLY A 131 -12.11 -11.41 9.57
N GLN A 132 -12.30 -10.24 8.95
CA GLN A 132 -13.40 -9.31 9.24
C GLN A 132 -14.65 -9.56 8.38
N VAL A 133 -14.46 -9.70 7.07
CA VAL A 133 -15.54 -9.75 6.07
C VAL A 133 -15.80 -11.18 5.57
N GLY A 134 -14.89 -12.11 5.86
CA GLY A 134 -14.86 -13.45 5.28
C GLY A 134 -13.92 -13.51 4.08
N ALA A 135 -13.30 -14.67 3.90
CA ALA A 135 -12.42 -14.94 2.77
C ALA A 135 -13.18 -14.86 1.43
N LEU A 136 -12.49 -14.42 0.39
CA LEU A 136 -13.01 -14.49 -0.97
C LEU A 136 -13.07 -15.95 -1.46
N ASP A 137 -13.94 -16.19 -2.44
CA ASP A 137 -14.00 -17.47 -3.15
C ASP A 137 -12.65 -17.80 -3.81
N GLU A 138 -12.46 -19.05 -4.24
CA GLU A 138 -11.22 -19.50 -4.92
C GLU A 138 -10.87 -18.67 -6.17
N LEU A 139 -11.87 -18.03 -6.76
CA LEU A 139 -11.73 -17.13 -7.91
C LEU A 139 -11.47 -15.67 -7.52
N GLU A 140 -11.25 -15.34 -6.24
CA GLU A 140 -10.88 -13.99 -5.77
C GLU A 140 -11.89 -12.89 -6.17
N GLY A 141 -13.15 -13.27 -6.45
CA GLY A 141 -14.21 -12.37 -6.93
C GLY A 141 -14.34 -12.26 -8.46
N TYR A 142 -13.49 -12.95 -9.23
CA TYR A 142 -13.57 -13.03 -10.68
C TYR A 142 -14.68 -13.99 -11.16
N VAL A 143 -15.15 -13.78 -12.39
CA VAL A 143 -16.23 -14.58 -13.00
C VAL A 143 -15.78 -16.01 -13.29
N ASP A 144 -14.56 -16.17 -13.80
CA ASP A 144 -13.97 -17.46 -14.19
C ASP A 144 -12.44 -17.46 -14.00
N GLU A 145 -11.84 -18.64 -14.15
CA GLU A 145 -10.37 -18.82 -14.07
C GLU A 145 -9.63 -18.02 -15.15
N ALA A 146 -10.23 -17.89 -16.35
CA ALA A 146 -9.65 -17.13 -17.44
C ALA A 146 -9.52 -15.64 -17.11
N ALA A 147 -10.55 -15.04 -16.51
CA ALA A 147 -10.51 -13.67 -16.00
C ALA A 147 -9.48 -13.52 -14.88
N ARG A 148 -9.38 -14.50 -13.98
CA ARG A 148 -8.35 -14.47 -12.94
C ARG A 148 -6.94 -14.45 -13.53
N ASP A 149 -6.66 -15.28 -14.54
CA ASP A 149 -5.35 -15.27 -15.21
C ASP A 149 -5.12 -14.00 -16.03
N GLU A 150 -6.16 -13.50 -16.71
CA GLU A 150 -6.11 -12.23 -17.42
C GLU A 150 -5.79 -11.07 -16.45
N SER A 151 -6.33 -11.11 -15.24
CA SER A 151 -6.09 -10.08 -14.22
C SER A 151 -4.60 -9.94 -13.88
N ARG A 152 -3.84 -11.04 -13.87
CA ARG A 152 -2.40 -11.04 -13.58
C ARG A 152 -1.62 -10.32 -14.68
N ALA A 153 -2.03 -10.47 -15.94
CA ALA A 153 -1.44 -9.74 -17.05
C ALA A 153 -1.73 -8.23 -16.92
N TRP A 154 -2.94 -7.86 -16.51
CA TRP A 154 -3.27 -6.46 -16.24
C TRP A 154 -2.50 -5.87 -15.07
N VAL A 155 -2.32 -6.62 -13.98
CA VAL A 155 -1.46 -6.20 -12.86
C VAL A 155 -0.04 -5.95 -13.32
N ALA A 156 0.56 -6.87 -14.10
CA ALA A 156 1.90 -6.68 -14.65
C ALA A 156 2.00 -5.47 -15.59
N LEU A 157 0.99 -5.21 -16.41
CA LEU A 157 0.93 -4.04 -17.30
C LEU A 157 0.88 -2.73 -16.50
N LEU A 158 0.11 -2.69 -15.42
CA LEU A 158 -0.05 -1.52 -14.55
C LEU A 158 1.23 -1.27 -13.73
N GLU A 159 1.76 -2.30 -13.08
CA GLU A 159 2.97 -2.20 -12.24
C GLU A 159 4.25 -2.00 -13.06
N GLY A 160 4.25 -2.39 -14.34
CA GLY A 160 5.34 -2.15 -15.27
C GLY A 160 5.17 -0.83 -16.03
N ASN A 161 4.41 -0.86 -17.12
CA ASN A 161 4.36 0.22 -18.10
C ASN A 161 3.73 1.51 -17.52
N VAL A 162 2.61 1.37 -16.81
CA VAL A 162 1.90 2.53 -16.25
C VAL A 162 2.66 3.13 -15.07
N HIS A 163 3.23 2.29 -14.20
CA HIS A 163 4.07 2.76 -13.11
C HIS A 163 5.35 3.44 -13.60
N ALA A 164 6.02 2.89 -14.62
CA ALA A 164 7.22 3.50 -15.21
C ALA A 164 6.93 4.92 -15.72
N ALA A 165 5.84 5.09 -16.47
CA ALA A 165 5.43 6.39 -16.97
C ALA A 165 5.08 7.36 -15.83
N LEU A 166 4.42 6.89 -14.78
CA LEU A 166 4.10 7.72 -13.62
C LEU A 166 5.37 8.18 -12.87
N VAL A 167 6.32 7.26 -12.62
CA VAL A 167 7.59 7.55 -11.93
C VAL A 167 8.44 8.54 -12.72
N LEU A 168 8.51 8.40 -14.05
CA LEU A 168 9.21 9.34 -14.92
C LEU A 168 8.68 10.78 -14.82
N ASN A 169 7.38 10.93 -14.56
CA ASN A 169 6.70 12.23 -14.52
C ASN A 169 6.54 12.78 -13.09
N GLN A 170 7.05 12.09 -12.06
CA GLN A 170 7.06 12.63 -10.70
C GLN A 170 8.14 13.71 -10.57
N PRO A 171 7.86 14.83 -9.89
CA PRO A 171 8.84 15.89 -9.71
C PRO A 171 10.03 15.35 -8.90
N SER A 172 11.23 15.37 -9.49
CA SER A 172 12.46 15.06 -8.76
C SER A 172 12.57 15.95 -7.53
N PRO A 173 12.86 15.40 -6.33
CA PRO A 173 13.09 16.22 -5.16
C PRO A 173 14.27 17.16 -5.44
N SER A 174 14.08 18.46 -5.20
CA SER A 174 15.12 19.47 -5.41
C SER A 174 16.42 19.06 -4.72
N SER A 175 17.48 18.88 -5.50
CA SER A 175 18.73 18.20 -5.09
C SER A 175 19.40 18.83 -3.86
N LEU A 176 19.21 20.13 -3.61
CA LEU A 176 19.78 20.81 -2.44
C LEU A 176 19.03 20.49 -1.13
N LEU A 177 17.71 20.31 -1.16
CA LEU A 177 16.94 19.86 0.00
C LEU A 177 17.16 18.36 0.27
N SER A 178 17.43 17.59 -0.78
CA SER A 178 17.75 16.16 -0.65
C SER A 178 19.06 15.86 0.09
N LEU A 179 20.03 16.79 0.04
CA LEU A 179 21.29 16.68 0.78
C LEU A 179 21.16 17.02 2.28
N LEU A 180 20.15 17.81 2.64
CA LEU A 180 19.92 18.28 4.01
C LEU A 180 18.84 17.48 4.75
N SER A 181 18.08 16.65 4.03
CA SER A 181 17.06 15.79 4.62
C SER A 181 17.61 14.37 4.78
N PRO A 182 17.89 13.93 6.03
CA PRO A 182 18.33 12.55 6.27
C PRO A 182 17.23 11.50 6.04
N TYR A 183 16.00 11.94 5.78
CA TYR A 183 14.78 11.11 5.73
C TYR A 183 14.07 11.23 4.37
N GLN A 184 14.80 11.02 3.27
CA GLN A 184 14.24 11.05 1.92
C GLN A 184 13.65 9.68 1.53
N HIS A 185 12.44 9.69 0.99
CA HIS A 185 11.91 8.53 0.26
C HIS A 185 12.78 8.25 -0.96
N LYS A 186 13.40 7.07 -1.00
CA LYS A 186 13.95 6.53 -2.24
C LYS A 186 12.79 5.91 -3.03
N ALA A 187 12.32 6.60 -4.07
CA ALA A 187 11.46 5.98 -5.06
C ALA A 187 12.17 4.72 -5.61
N ARG A 188 11.39 3.69 -5.98
CA ARG A 188 11.98 2.51 -6.64
C ARG A 188 12.69 3.00 -7.90
N PRO A 189 13.96 2.61 -8.12
CA PRO A 189 14.68 3.01 -9.32
C PRO A 189 13.90 2.52 -10.54
N LEU A 190 13.78 3.36 -11.57
CA LEU A 190 12.96 3.07 -12.75
C LEU A 190 13.37 1.74 -13.41
N GLU A 191 14.64 1.39 -13.33
CA GLU A 191 15.20 0.13 -13.81
C GLU A 191 14.59 -1.10 -13.14
N ALA A 192 14.15 -0.98 -11.88
CA ALA A 192 13.48 -2.06 -11.16
C ALA A 192 11.98 -2.15 -11.49
N VAL A 193 11.43 -1.17 -12.20
CA VAL A 193 10.03 -1.10 -12.61
C VAL A 193 9.85 -1.60 -14.05
N LEU A 194 10.86 -1.43 -14.91
CA LEU A 194 10.76 -1.83 -16.31
C LEU A 194 10.71 -3.37 -16.46
N PRO A 195 9.77 -3.90 -17.27
CA PRO A 195 9.63 -5.35 -17.47
C PRO A 195 10.81 -5.96 -18.27
N HIS A 196 11.53 -5.14 -19.03
CA HIS A 196 12.77 -5.51 -19.70
C HIS A 196 13.91 -4.66 -19.12
N PRO A 197 14.98 -5.28 -18.57
CA PRO A 197 16.12 -4.52 -18.10
C PRO A 197 16.74 -3.78 -19.31
N PRO A 198 16.99 -2.47 -19.21
CA PRO A 198 17.61 -1.73 -20.29
C PRO A 198 18.99 -2.34 -20.60
N ALA A 199 19.36 -2.38 -21.88
CA ALA A 199 20.66 -2.92 -22.28
C ALA A 199 21.78 -2.14 -21.55
N PRO A 200 22.76 -2.82 -20.93
CA PRO A 200 23.87 -2.14 -20.29
C PRO A 200 24.63 -1.34 -21.37
N LEU A 201 24.98 -0.09 -21.05
CA LEU A 201 25.67 0.83 -21.99
C LEU A 201 26.99 0.28 -22.55
N PHE A 202 27.55 -0.74 -21.90
CA PHE A 202 28.72 -1.44 -22.37
C PHE A 202 28.52 -2.95 -22.25
N GLY A 203 29.00 -3.69 -23.26
CA GLY A 203 29.04 -5.14 -23.21
C GLY A 203 29.91 -5.64 -22.05
N ILE A 204 29.72 -6.90 -21.64
CA ILE A 204 30.43 -7.62 -20.56
C ILE A 204 31.98 -7.55 -20.60
N SER A 205 32.56 -6.97 -21.67
CA SER A 205 34.00 -6.81 -21.88
C SER A 205 34.54 -5.41 -21.53
N SER A 206 33.72 -4.49 -21.00
CA SER A 206 34.17 -3.14 -20.68
C SER A 206 34.84 -3.06 -19.30
N LEU A 207 36.02 -2.42 -19.24
CA LEU A 207 36.83 -2.21 -18.05
C LEU A 207 36.35 -1.05 -17.16
N LEU A 208 35.30 -0.33 -17.58
CA LEU A 208 34.68 0.75 -16.82
C LEU A 208 33.33 0.26 -16.27
N PRO A 209 33.01 0.53 -14.99
CA PRO A 209 31.70 0.18 -14.43
C PRO A 209 30.59 0.84 -15.26
N PRO A 210 29.45 0.16 -15.49
CA PRO A 210 28.34 0.71 -16.26
C PRO A 210 27.88 2.02 -15.61
N TYR A 211 28.09 3.14 -16.30
CA TYR A 211 27.64 4.46 -15.88
C TYR A 211 26.49 4.90 -16.77
N GLY A 212 25.27 4.69 -16.29
CA GLY A 212 24.02 5.07 -16.97
C GLY A 212 23.34 3.90 -17.69
N THR A 213 22.04 4.07 -17.90
CA THR A 213 21.13 3.23 -18.67
C THR A 213 20.34 4.17 -19.58
N HIS A 214 20.28 3.89 -20.89
CA HIS A 214 19.43 4.69 -21.78
C HIS A 214 18.00 4.20 -21.62
N VAL A 215 17.23 4.88 -20.78
CA VAL A 215 15.79 4.68 -20.69
C VAL A 215 15.16 5.36 -21.90
N ASP A 216 14.54 4.58 -22.77
CA ASP A 216 13.79 5.11 -23.91
C ASP A 216 12.45 5.67 -23.42
N VAL A 217 12.43 6.98 -23.16
CA VAL A 217 11.25 7.70 -22.64
C VAL A 217 10.09 7.64 -23.64
N ASP A 218 10.38 7.77 -24.93
CA ASP A 218 9.37 7.70 -26.00
C ASP A 218 8.70 6.32 -26.05
N ALA A 219 9.49 5.25 -25.87
CA ALA A 219 8.96 3.89 -25.80
C ALA A 219 8.05 3.69 -24.57
N ILE A 220 8.40 4.26 -23.41
CA ILE A 220 7.58 4.17 -22.20
C ILE A 220 6.28 4.96 -22.37
N GLU A 221 6.34 6.16 -22.95
CA GLU A 221 5.16 6.95 -23.26
C GLU A 221 4.22 6.23 -24.23
N LEU A 222 4.75 5.61 -25.28
CA LEU A 222 3.97 4.83 -26.23
C LEU A 222 3.30 3.62 -25.54
N GLN A 223 4.07 2.86 -24.77
CA GLN A 223 3.57 1.70 -24.00
C GLN A 223 2.50 2.10 -22.99
N TYR A 224 2.64 3.26 -22.36
CA TYR A 224 1.63 3.82 -21.47
C TYR A 224 0.34 4.17 -22.22
N ARG A 225 0.43 4.84 -23.37
CA ARG A 225 -0.73 5.21 -24.19
C ARG A 225 -1.51 3.98 -24.66
N ASP A 226 -0.79 2.94 -25.07
CA ASP A 226 -1.37 1.66 -25.48
C ASP A 226 -1.99 0.92 -24.29
N ALA A 227 -1.34 0.95 -23.12
CA ALA A 227 -1.90 0.36 -21.90
C ALA A 227 -3.21 1.03 -21.48
N ILE A 228 -3.27 2.36 -21.45
CA ILE A 228 -4.49 3.10 -21.11
C ILE A 228 -5.58 2.95 -22.19
N ALA A 229 -5.21 2.80 -23.48
CA ALA A 229 -6.14 2.44 -24.55
C ALA A 229 -6.79 1.09 -24.28
N SER A 230 -5.96 0.07 -24.09
CA SER A 230 -6.38 -1.31 -23.87
C SER A 230 -7.23 -1.44 -22.60
N LEU A 231 -6.88 -0.70 -21.54
CA LEU A 231 -7.65 -0.67 -20.29
C LEU A 231 -9.07 -0.09 -20.50
N SER A 232 -9.19 0.98 -21.28
CA SER A 232 -10.49 1.58 -21.62
C SER A 232 -11.34 0.67 -22.48
N GLU A 233 -10.74 -0.01 -23.47
CA GLU A 233 -11.44 -1.01 -24.29
C GLU A 233 -11.89 -2.19 -23.45
N ARG A 234 -11.03 -2.68 -22.54
CA ARG A 234 -11.33 -3.83 -21.69
C ARG A 234 -12.42 -3.56 -20.66
N LEU A 235 -12.48 -2.34 -20.12
CA LEU A 235 -13.58 -1.90 -19.26
C LEU A 235 -14.88 -1.78 -20.06
N GLY A 236 -14.82 -1.22 -21.27
CA GLY A 236 -15.98 -1.04 -22.13
C GLY A 236 -17.13 -0.33 -21.39
N THR A 237 -18.21 -1.06 -21.17
CA THR A 237 -19.42 -0.64 -20.43
C THR A 237 -19.60 -1.35 -19.09
N ASP A 238 -18.64 -2.17 -18.68
CA ASP A 238 -18.74 -3.00 -17.49
C ASP A 238 -18.65 -2.17 -16.21
N LYS A 239 -19.32 -2.67 -15.16
CA LYS A 239 -19.30 -2.04 -13.84
C LYS A 239 -17.96 -2.25 -13.15
N TRP A 240 -17.35 -3.40 -13.31
CA TRP A 240 -16.05 -3.75 -12.72
C TRP A 240 -15.21 -4.40 -13.81
N PHE A 241 -13.89 -4.36 -13.64
CA PHE A 241 -13.00 -4.99 -14.60
C PHE A 241 -13.28 -6.48 -14.72
N LEU A 242 -13.10 -6.98 -15.94
CA LEU A 242 -13.27 -8.39 -16.31
C LEU A 242 -14.70 -8.93 -16.17
N GLY A 243 -15.71 -8.06 -16.20
CA GLY A 243 -17.12 -8.46 -16.10
C GLY A 243 -17.51 -8.95 -14.70
N SER A 244 -16.66 -8.72 -13.70
CA SER A 244 -16.86 -9.18 -12.32
C SER A 244 -18.13 -8.58 -11.71
N SER A 245 -18.85 -9.37 -10.89
CA SER A 245 -20.10 -8.92 -10.25
C SER A 245 -19.84 -7.97 -9.08
N SER A 246 -18.75 -8.20 -8.36
CA SER A 246 -18.22 -7.42 -7.25
C SER A 246 -16.86 -6.81 -7.61
N PRO A 247 -16.42 -5.74 -6.92
CA PRO A 247 -15.08 -5.21 -7.11
C PRO A 247 -14.00 -6.23 -6.71
N THR A 248 -12.91 -6.22 -7.44
CA THR A 248 -11.76 -7.12 -7.27
C THR A 248 -10.51 -6.38 -6.82
N ALA A 249 -9.44 -7.12 -6.47
CA ALA A 249 -8.14 -6.51 -6.18
C ALA A 249 -7.56 -5.74 -7.39
N LEU A 250 -7.87 -6.18 -8.61
CA LEU A 250 -7.49 -5.46 -9.83
C LEU A 250 -8.18 -4.08 -9.90
N ASP A 251 -9.47 -3.99 -9.57
CA ASP A 251 -10.19 -2.71 -9.54
C ASP A 251 -9.54 -1.74 -8.55
N ALA A 252 -9.10 -2.21 -7.38
CA ALA A 252 -8.38 -1.40 -6.40
C ALA A 252 -7.05 -0.86 -6.96
N LEU A 253 -6.29 -1.69 -7.68
CA LEU A 253 -5.03 -1.30 -8.31
C LEU A 253 -5.25 -0.30 -9.46
N VAL A 254 -6.21 -0.57 -10.34
CA VAL A 254 -6.55 0.32 -11.46
C VAL A 254 -6.99 1.67 -10.94
N PHE A 255 -7.84 1.70 -9.92
CA PHE A 255 -8.26 2.94 -9.27
C PHE A 255 -7.06 3.73 -8.76
N ALA A 256 -6.13 3.08 -8.05
CA ALA A 256 -4.96 3.75 -7.51
C ALA A 256 -4.13 4.44 -8.60
N TYR A 257 -3.83 3.74 -9.70
CA TYR A 257 -3.09 4.33 -10.82
C TYR A 257 -3.86 5.46 -11.51
N LEU A 258 -5.13 5.23 -11.88
CA LEU A 258 -5.93 6.23 -12.59
C LEU A 258 -6.09 7.50 -11.74
N HIS A 259 -6.36 7.36 -10.45
CA HIS A 259 -6.50 8.47 -9.53
C HIS A 259 -5.19 9.26 -9.40
N CYS A 260 -4.05 8.58 -9.21
CA CYS A 260 -2.74 9.24 -9.17
C CYS A 260 -2.39 9.97 -10.48
N ILE A 261 -2.71 9.38 -11.63
CA ILE A 261 -2.49 10.01 -12.94
C ILE A 261 -3.36 11.25 -13.13
N LEU A 262 -4.64 11.17 -12.75
CA LEU A 262 -5.59 12.29 -12.87
C LEU A 262 -5.19 13.48 -11.99
N HIS A 263 -4.53 13.24 -10.85
CA HIS A 263 -4.02 14.26 -9.94
C HIS A 263 -2.55 14.64 -10.20
N SER A 264 -1.91 13.99 -11.19
CA SER A 264 -0.55 14.34 -11.59
C SER A 264 -0.51 15.77 -12.16
N LYS A 265 0.62 16.46 -11.98
CA LYS A 265 0.83 17.81 -12.53
C LYS A 265 1.05 17.77 -14.04
N ASP A 266 1.59 16.67 -14.54
CA ASP A 266 1.85 16.52 -15.97
C ASP A 266 0.54 16.43 -16.78
N HIS A 267 0.50 17.21 -17.85
CA HIS A 267 -0.64 17.27 -18.73
C HIS A 267 -0.69 16.08 -19.69
N THR A 268 0.44 15.45 -20.03
CA THR A 268 0.47 14.39 -21.05
C THR A 268 -0.19 13.11 -20.55
N LEU A 269 0.21 12.62 -19.37
CA LEU A 269 -0.40 11.44 -18.74
C LEU A 269 -1.88 11.69 -18.43
N ARG A 270 -2.18 12.84 -17.83
CA ARG A 270 -3.55 13.20 -17.48
C ARG A 270 -4.44 13.32 -18.72
N PHE A 271 -3.93 13.85 -19.83
CA PHE A 271 -4.69 13.99 -21.08
C PHE A 271 -5.13 12.63 -21.64
N GLU A 272 -4.26 11.62 -21.59
CA GLU A 272 -4.57 10.26 -22.06
C GLU A 272 -5.69 9.61 -21.24
N VAL A 273 -5.73 9.78 -19.93
CA VAL A 273 -6.87 9.27 -19.14
C VAL A 273 -8.12 10.12 -19.37
N THR A 274 -8.00 11.45 -19.34
CA THR A 274 -9.15 12.35 -19.43
C THR A 274 -9.91 12.30 -20.77
N ARG A 275 -9.23 11.97 -21.88
CA ARG A 275 -9.91 11.76 -23.17
C ARG A 275 -10.82 10.51 -23.19
N ARG A 276 -10.63 9.57 -22.26
CA ARG A 276 -11.39 8.31 -22.16
C ARG A 276 -12.49 8.46 -21.11
N VAL A 277 -13.68 8.83 -21.57
CA VAL A 277 -14.83 9.18 -20.71
C VAL A 277 -15.23 8.02 -19.79
N ASN A 278 -15.15 6.78 -20.27
CA ASN A 278 -15.50 5.61 -19.46
C ASN A 278 -14.57 5.44 -18.25
N LEU A 279 -13.26 5.61 -18.42
CA LEU A 279 -12.28 5.54 -17.32
C LEU A 279 -12.49 6.66 -16.30
N VAL A 280 -12.73 7.89 -16.76
CA VAL A 280 -12.98 9.03 -15.86
C VAL A 280 -14.28 8.86 -15.08
N ALA A 281 -15.34 8.41 -15.73
CA ALA A 281 -16.62 8.16 -15.08
C ALA A 281 -16.52 7.01 -14.07
N TRP A 282 -15.79 5.95 -14.43
CA TRP A 282 -15.52 4.82 -13.56
C TRP A 282 -14.70 5.24 -12.34
N GLU A 283 -13.61 5.99 -12.54
CA GLU A 283 -12.74 6.46 -11.46
C GLU A 283 -13.51 7.32 -10.46
N ARG A 284 -14.30 8.30 -10.91
CA ARG A 284 -15.08 9.16 -10.01
C ARG A 284 -16.08 8.38 -9.15
N ARG A 285 -16.70 7.36 -9.72
CA ARG A 285 -17.63 6.49 -8.98
C ARG A 285 -16.88 5.71 -7.90
N VAL A 286 -15.76 5.09 -8.26
CA VAL A 286 -14.93 4.34 -7.30
C VAL A 286 -14.35 5.27 -6.24
N GLN A 287 -13.90 6.47 -6.62
CA GLN A 287 -13.41 7.51 -5.72
C GLN A 287 -14.43 7.83 -4.62
N SER A 288 -15.70 8.03 -5.00
CA SER A 288 -16.77 8.31 -4.03
C SER A 288 -16.95 7.16 -3.03
N GLN A 289 -16.88 5.91 -3.51
CA GLN A 289 -17.02 4.73 -2.66
C GLN A 289 -15.80 4.57 -1.74
N VAL A 290 -14.58 4.72 -2.27
CA VAL A 290 -13.35 4.63 -1.47
C VAL A 290 -13.32 5.71 -0.40
N ARG A 291 -13.61 6.96 -0.77
CA ARG A 291 -13.62 8.09 0.16
C ARG A 291 -14.62 7.91 1.31
N SER A 292 -15.78 7.29 1.06
CA SER A 292 -16.74 7.01 2.13
C SER A 292 -16.29 5.99 3.17
N GLY A 293 -15.26 5.19 2.87
CA GLY A 293 -14.71 4.20 3.80
C GLY A 293 -13.77 4.78 4.85
N PHE A 294 -13.29 6.02 4.68
CA PHE A 294 -12.20 6.57 5.49
C PHE A 294 -12.57 7.86 6.20
N ARG A 295 -12.02 8.03 7.41
CA ARG A 295 -12.05 9.28 8.17
C ARG A 295 -10.65 9.70 8.62
N LEU A 296 -10.43 11.01 8.69
CA LEU A 296 -9.18 11.55 9.24
C LEU A 296 -9.14 11.37 10.76
N VAL A 297 -8.00 10.92 11.29
CA VAL A 297 -7.75 10.99 12.74
C VAL A 297 -7.58 12.46 13.13
N PRO A 298 -8.42 13.03 14.02
CA PRO A 298 -8.24 14.40 14.45
C PRO A 298 -6.91 14.56 15.18
N VAL A 299 -6.05 15.43 14.65
CA VAL A 299 -4.84 15.87 15.35
C VAL A 299 -5.29 16.84 16.45
N LEU A 300 -5.65 16.31 17.63
CA LEU A 300 -5.81 17.17 18.80
C LEU A 300 -4.45 17.84 19.08
N PRO A 301 -4.41 19.18 19.25
CA PRO A 301 -3.18 19.87 19.60
C PRO A 301 -2.66 19.31 20.92
N SER A 302 -1.39 18.91 20.95
CA SER A 302 -0.69 18.55 22.17
C SER A 302 -0.84 19.70 23.17
N SER A 303 -1.51 19.42 24.29
CA SER A 303 -1.67 20.36 25.40
C SER A 303 -0.38 20.45 26.21
#